data_AF-A0A1C6GZG9-F1
#
_entry.id   AF-A0A1C6GZG9-F1
#
_cell.length_a   1.000
_cell.length_b   1.000
_cell.length_c   1.000
_cell.angle_alpha   90.00
_cell.angle_beta   90.00
_cell.angle_gamma   90.00
#
_symmetry.space_group_name_H-M   'P 1'
#
loop_
_entity.id
_entity.type
_entity.pdbx_description
1 polymer ?
#
loop_
_entity_poly.entity_id
_entity_poly.type
_entity_poly.pdbx_seq_one_letter_code
_entity_poly.pdbx_strand_id
1 'polypeptide(L)' 'MIGKTINRYKIIGNINNRVVIAHNPNAIEPWVVWWLDKDGDPYSGSYFASRNSAAKEFMERAFNV' A
#
# COMPACT_ATOMS: atom_id res chain seq x y z
N MET A 1 -6.66 4.91 -4.40
CA MET A 1 -7.64 4.41 -5.40
C MET A 1 -7.29 3.00 -5.85
N ILE A 2 -8.25 2.04 -5.87
CA ILE A 2 -8.00 0.64 -6.30
C ILE A 2 -7.88 0.56 -7.82
N GLY A 3 -6.92 -0.23 -8.33
CA GLY A 3 -6.65 -0.40 -9.76
C GLY A 3 -5.63 0.59 -10.34
N LYS A 4 -5.44 1.76 -9.72
CA LYS A 4 -4.40 2.75 -10.10
C LYS A 4 -3.01 2.12 -9.90
N THR A 5 -2.13 2.35 -10.87
CA THR A 5 -0.71 1.95 -10.79
C THR A 5 0.13 3.17 -10.42
N ILE A 6 0.95 3.05 -9.38
CA ILE A 6 1.91 4.07 -8.96
C ILE A 6 3.27 3.39 -8.86
N ASN A 7 4.31 3.95 -9.49
CA ASN A 7 5.66 3.38 -9.48
C ASN A 7 5.72 1.88 -9.82
N ARG A 8 4.88 1.44 -10.78
CA ARG A 8 4.71 0.03 -11.22
C ARG A 8 4.00 -0.90 -10.22
N TYR A 9 3.55 -0.41 -9.07
CA TYR A 9 2.70 -1.16 -8.13
C TYR A 9 1.23 -0.87 -8.39
N LYS A 10 0.43 -1.90 -8.60
CA LYS A 10 -1.02 -1.79 -8.74
C LYS A 10 -1.67 -1.78 -7.37
N ILE A 11 -2.43 -0.74 -7.05
CA ILE A 11 -3.19 -0.66 -5.81
C ILE A 11 -4.30 -1.71 -5.85
N ILE A 12 -4.36 -2.55 -4.81
CA ILE A 12 -5.34 -3.64 -4.67
C ILE A 12 -6.22 -3.48 -3.42
N GLY A 13 -5.85 -2.59 -2.50
CA GLY A 13 -6.63 -2.25 -1.31
C GLY A 13 -6.46 -0.79 -0.95
N ASN A 14 -7.54 -0.19 -0.45
CA ASN A 14 -7.57 1.21 0.00
C ASN A 14 -8.55 1.32 1.17
N ILE A 15 -8.11 1.89 2.29
CA ILE A 15 -8.98 2.17 3.44
C ILE A 15 -9.01 3.68 3.67
N ASN A 16 -10.23 4.24 3.59
CA ASN A 16 -10.57 5.64 3.87
C ASN A 16 -9.71 6.68 3.12
N ASN A 17 -9.19 6.33 1.94
CA ASN A 17 -8.25 7.15 1.19
C ASN A 17 -7.03 7.61 2.02
N ARG A 18 -6.65 6.82 3.03
CA ARG A 18 -5.57 7.13 3.97
C ARG A 18 -4.44 6.12 3.90
N VAL A 19 -4.75 4.86 3.67
CA VAL A 19 -3.76 3.78 3.57
C VAL A 19 -4.11 2.91 2.38
N VAL A 20 -3.11 2.52 1.59
CA VAL A 20 -3.26 1.58 0.48
C VAL A 20 -2.25 0.45 0.57
N ILE A 21 -2.62 -0.71 0.05
CA ILE A 21 -1.71 -1.81 -0.26
C ILE A 21 -1.66 -2.01 -1.77
N ALA A 22 -0.45 -2.13 -2.31
CA ALA A 22 -0.21 -2.29 -3.73
C ALA A 22 0.80 -3.42 -4.00
N HIS A 23 0.76 -3.96 -5.21
CA HIS A 23 1.54 -5.14 -5.60
C HIS A 23 2.21 -4.96 -6.97
N ASN A 24 3.48 -5.37 -7.06
CA ASN A 24 4.26 -5.49 -8.28
C ASN A 24 5.03 -6.82 -8.25
N PRO A 25 4.60 -7.85 -9.01
CA PRO A 25 5.24 -9.17 -8.97
C PRO A 25 6.68 -9.18 -9.50
N ASN A 26 7.13 -8.12 -10.16
CA ASN A 26 8.46 -8.01 -10.75
C ASN A 26 9.46 -7.24 -9.87
N ALA A 27 9.07 -6.79 -8.68
CA ALA A 27 9.96 -6.10 -7.74
C ALA A 27 10.58 -7.08 -6.73
N ILE A 28 11.77 -6.74 -6.22
CA ILE A 28 12.45 -7.50 -5.14
C ILE A 28 11.56 -7.53 -3.89
N GLU A 29 10.90 -6.41 -3.60
CA GLU A 29 9.87 -6.31 -2.56
C GLU A 29 8.51 -6.07 -3.23
N PRO A 30 7.78 -7.15 -3.57
CA PRO A 30 6.63 -7.05 -4.45
C PRO A 30 5.42 -6.37 -3.80
N TRP A 31 5.40 -6.19 -2.49
CA TRP A 31 4.30 -5.55 -1.77
C TRP A 31 4.71 -4.22 -1.17
N VAL A 32 3.81 -3.25 -1.21
CA VAL A 32 4.03 -1.94 -0.60
C VAL A 32 2.77 -1.46 0.10
N VAL A 33 2.95 -0.85 1.26
CA VAL A 33 1.89 -0.18 2.01
C VAL A 33 2.22 1.31 2.08
N TRP A 34 1.36 2.15 1.50
CA TRP A 34 1.54 3.60 1.51
C TRP A 34 0.48 4.28 2.37
N TRP A 35 0.88 5.33 3.08
CA TRP A 35 -0.05 6.35 3.53
C TRP A 35 -0.31 7.33 2.40
N LEU A 36 -1.56 7.78 2.30
CA LEU A 36 -2.01 8.79 1.35
C LEU A 36 -2.25 10.11 2.07
N ASP A 37 -1.95 11.21 1.39
CA ASP A 37 -2.33 12.54 1.83
C ASP A 37 -3.79 12.85 1.47
N LYS A 38 -4.20 14.12 1.62
CA LYS A 38 -5.56 14.59 1.38
C LYS A 38 -5.97 14.45 -0.09
N ASP A 39 -5.01 14.53 -1.01
CA ASP A 39 -5.21 14.47 -2.46
C ASP A 39 -5.18 13.01 -2.95
N GLY A 40 -4.85 12.07 -2.06
CA GLY A 40 -4.78 10.63 -2.37
C GLY A 40 -3.44 10.21 -2.94
N ASP A 41 -2.40 11.04 -2.79
CA ASP A 41 -1.05 10.75 -3.25
C ASP A 41 -0.20 10.14 -2.13
N PRO A 42 0.62 9.11 -2.45
CA PRO A 42 1.51 8.52 -1.46
C PRO A 42 2.56 9.51 -0.94
N TYR A 43 2.63 9.71 0.38
CA TYR A 43 3.67 10.55 1.00
C TYR A 43 4.69 9.76 1.83
N SER A 44 4.36 8.52 2.23
CA SER A 44 5.25 7.64 2.98
C SER A 44 4.81 6.18 2.83
N GLY A 45 5.72 5.22 3.03
CA GLY A 45 5.36 3.81 3.02
C GLY A 45 6.48 2.84 3.35
N SER A 46 6.11 1.57 3.34
CA SER A 46 7.03 0.46 3.63
C SER A 46 6.84 -0.64 2.60
N TYR A 47 7.95 -1.22 2.18
CA TYR A 47 8.02 -2.31 1.21
C TYR A 47 8.21 -3.64 1.94
N PHE A 48 7.70 -4.71 1.33
CA PHE A 48 7.70 -6.04 1.92
C PHE A 48 7.93 -7.12 0.85
N ALA A 49 8.79 -8.08 1.19
CA ALA A 49 8.97 -9.31 0.42
C ALA A 49 7.71 -10.21 0.44
N SER A 50 6.93 -10.20 1.54
CA SER A 50 5.81 -11.11 1.75
C SER A 50 4.45 -10.40 1.80
N ARG A 51 3.43 -11.06 1.23
CA ARG A 51 2.04 -10.61 1.30
C ARG A 51 1.53 -10.51 2.74
N ASN A 52 1.91 -11.47 3.58
CA ASN A 52 1.40 -11.56 4.95
C ASN A 52 1.93 -10.40 5.81
N SER A 53 3.21 -10.06 5.67
CA SER A 53 3.80 -8.89 6.34
C SER A 53 3.13 -7.60 5.90
N ALA A 54 2.95 -7.42 4.58
CA ALA A 54 2.27 -6.24 4.04
C ALA A 54 0.81 -6.15 4.49
N ALA A 55 0.08 -7.26 4.50
CA ALA A 55 -1.32 -7.30 4.95
C ALA A 55 -1.44 -6.96 6.43
N LYS A 56 -0.52 -7.44 7.27
CA LYS A 56 -0.46 -7.08 8.70
C LYS A 56 -0.25 -5.58 8.88
N GLU A 57 0.77 -5.01 8.24
CA GLU A 57 1.05 -3.57 8.28
C GLU A 57 -0.14 -2.74 7.78
N PHE A 58 -0.77 -3.19 6.68
CA PHE A 58 -1.92 -2.51 6.10
C PHE A 58 -3.08 -2.42 7.09
N MET A 59 -3.39 -3.51 7.79
CA MET A 59 -4.44 -3.54 8.81
C MET A 59 -4.06 -2.72 10.05
N GLU A 60 -2.81 -2.81 10.53
CA GLU A 60 -2.33 -2.03 11.66
C GLU A 60 -2.46 -0.53 11.38
N ARG A 61 -1.95 -0.05 10.25
CA ARG A 61 -2.08 1.36 9.86
C ARG A 61 -3.52 1.78 9.68
N ALA A 62 -4.36 0.91 9.12
CA ALA A 62 -5.75 1.23 8.82
C ALA A 62 -6.62 1.44 10.06
N PHE A 63 -6.36 0.71 11.15
CA PHE A 63 -7.27 0.65 12.30
C PHE A 63 -6.65 1.05 13.65
N ASN A 64 -5.32 1.05 13.82
CA ASN A 64 -4.66 1.45 15.05
C ASN A 64 -4.01 2.84 14.91
N VAL A 65 -4.83 3.88 14.82
CA VAL A 65 -4.37 5.28 14.85
C VAL A 65 -4.28 5.78 16.28
#